data_AF-A0A5B7BIY3-F1
#
_entry.id   AF-A0A5B7BIY3-F1
#
_cell.length_a   1.000
_cell.length_b   1.000
_cell.length_c   1.000
_cell.angle_alpha   90.00
_cell.angle_beta   90.00
_cell.angle_gamma   90.00
#
_symmetry.space_group_name_H-M   'P 1'
#
loop_
_entity.id
_entity.type
_entity.pdbx_description
1 polymer ?
#
loop_
_entity_poly.entity_id
_entity_poly.type
_entity_poly.pdbx_seq_one_letter_code
_entity_poly.pdbx_strand_id
1 'polypeptide(L)'
;PKRRILDYTKNEMLNKALEAFGDLGDDEELGPVDWPTVKRHITSLNDVGGECVHPHTVSESDNNLHTMNLKDIRIRFLNGVQAAYWGMLDEGRITQTTASLLMQSVDEAIDMVSHEPLSDWKGLKANVHFPNYYKYLQTSICPQKLVTYFTVERLESACYICAAFLRAHRIARQQLHDFIGDSEVASIVINESEAEGEEARKFLEDVRVTFPQVLRVVKTRQVTYSVLNHLIDYVQNLEKVGLLEEKEMIHLHNDVQTDLIKLVRNPPSIKITKMSDLVRVRPFSGAVLPSAICQPLLACTKIARLDE
;
A
#
# COMPACT_ATOMS: atom_id res chain seq x y z
N PRO A 1 -7.70 -16.63 24.75
CA PRO A 1 -7.27 -15.95 23.49
C PRO A 1 -5.93 -16.45 22.94
N LYS A 2 -4.80 -16.27 23.65
CA LYS A 2 -3.45 -16.63 23.14
C LYS A 2 -3.29 -18.11 22.76
N ARG A 3 -3.85 -19.03 23.56
CA ARG A 3 -3.85 -20.47 23.25
C ARG A 3 -4.68 -20.82 22.01
N ARG A 4 -5.88 -20.23 21.86
CA ARG A 4 -6.74 -20.44 20.67
C ARG A 4 -6.11 -19.92 19.38
N ILE A 5 -5.45 -18.77 19.46
CA ILE A 5 -4.68 -18.21 18.34
C ILE A 5 -3.56 -19.18 17.95
N LEU A 6 -2.83 -19.71 18.94
CA LEU A 6 -1.76 -20.69 18.69
C LEU A 6 -2.31 -21.97 18.04
N ASP A 7 -3.42 -22.49 18.54
CA ASP A 7 -4.05 -23.70 18.02
C ASP A 7 -4.57 -23.47 16.58
N TYR A 8 -5.20 -22.31 16.31
CA TYR A 8 -5.61 -21.92 14.96
C TYR A 8 -4.41 -21.77 14.01
N THR A 9 -3.34 -21.08 14.42
CA THR A 9 -2.13 -20.94 13.61
C THR A 9 -1.51 -22.30 13.29
N LYS A 10 -1.51 -23.25 14.23
CA LYS A 10 -1.04 -24.62 13.97
C LYS A 10 -1.90 -25.35 12.93
N ASN A 11 -3.22 -25.14 12.94
CA ASN A 11 -4.11 -25.70 11.91
C ASN A 11 -3.85 -25.07 10.53
N GLU A 12 -3.66 -23.76 10.47
CA GLU A 12 -3.28 -23.07 9.22
C GLU A 12 -1.91 -23.53 8.69
N MET A 13 -0.94 -23.74 9.57
CA MET A 13 0.35 -24.34 9.19
C MET A 13 0.20 -25.75 8.62
N LEU A 14 -0.72 -26.55 9.15
CA LEU A 14 -1.03 -27.87 8.62
C LEU A 14 -1.65 -27.79 7.22
N ASN A 15 -2.60 -26.85 7.00
CA ASN A 15 -3.18 -26.61 5.69
C ASN A 15 -2.12 -26.21 4.65
N LYS A 16 -1.22 -25.29 5.01
CA LYS A 16 -0.11 -24.88 4.13
C LYS A 16 0.88 -26.01 3.86
N ALA A 17 1.14 -26.87 4.84
CA ALA A 17 1.96 -28.06 4.63
C ALA A 17 1.30 -29.04 3.66
N LEU A 18 -0.03 -29.18 3.69
CA LEU A 18 -0.79 -30.00 2.75
C LEU A 18 -0.82 -29.40 1.34
N GLU A 19 -0.98 -28.08 1.21
CA GLU A 19 -0.87 -27.38 -0.09
C GLU A 19 0.51 -27.63 -0.73
N ALA A 20 1.59 -27.39 0.02
CA ALA A 20 2.95 -27.62 -0.46
C ALA A 20 3.24 -29.10 -0.76
N PHE A 21 2.61 -30.02 -0.02
CA PHE A 21 2.69 -31.45 -0.31
C PHE A 21 1.97 -31.81 -1.62
N GLY A 22 0.84 -31.17 -1.92
CA GLY A 22 0.13 -31.33 -3.19
C GLY A 22 0.96 -30.83 -4.37
N ASP A 23 1.53 -29.62 -4.27
CA ASP A 23 2.34 -29.01 -5.33
C ASP A 23 3.59 -29.85 -5.68
N LEU A 24 4.15 -30.57 -4.71
CA LEU A 24 5.31 -31.46 -4.88
C LEU A 24 4.95 -32.92 -5.16
N GLY A 25 3.68 -33.30 -4.96
CA GLY A 25 3.22 -34.69 -5.03
C GLY A 25 3.09 -35.23 -6.45
N ASP A 26 2.99 -34.35 -7.44
CA ASP A 26 2.82 -34.68 -8.86
C ASP A 26 4.17 -34.77 -9.62
N ASP A 27 5.27 -35.09 -8.94
CA ASP A 27 6.56 -35.35 -9.61
C ASP A 27 6.54 -36.74 -10.27
N GLU A 28 6.29 -36.75 -11.59
CA GLU A 28 6.24 -37.98 -12.42
C GLU A 28 7.54 -38.80 -12.37
N GLU A 29 8.69 -38.19 -12.05
CA GLU A 29 10.00 -38.84 -12.10
C GLU A 29 10.35 -39.59 -10.81
N LEU A 30 9.92 -39.08 -9.66
CA LEU A 30 10.29 -39.62 -8.34
C LEU A 30 9.24 -40.57 -7.74
N GLY A 31 8.05 -40.63 -8.34
CA GLY A 31 6.96 -41.52 -7.89
C GLY A 31 6.20 -40.99 -6.67
N PRO A 32 5.25 -41.77 -6.13
CA PRO A 32 4.32 -41.27 -5.12
C PRO A 32 5.00 -41.06 -3.77
N VAL A 33 4.65 -39.95 -3.11
CA VAL A 33 5.12 -39.60 -1.76
C VAL A 33 4.05 -39.91 -0.70
N ASP A 34 4.48 -40.39 0.48
CA ASP A 34 3.59 -40.77 1.59
C ASP A 34 3.49 -39.67 2.66
N TRP A 35 2.31 -39.04 2.75
CA TRP A 35 2.04 -37.99 3.73
C TRP A 35 2.26 -38.40 5.20
N PRO A 36 1.80 -39.58 5.67
CA PRO A 36 2.10 -40.07 7.02
C PRO A 36 3.59 -40.04 7.37
N THR A 37 4.46 -40.44 6.45
CA THR A 37 5.91 -40.40 6.63
C THR A 37 6.41 -38.95 6.72
N VAL A 38 5.97 -38.06 5.82
CA VAL A 38 6.31 -36.62 5.85
C VAL A 38 5.88 -35.99 7.19
N LYS A 39 4.64 -36.23 7.62
CA LYS A 39 4.09 -35.70 8.88
C LYS A 39 4.94 -36.11 10.09
N ARG A 40 5.46 -37.35 10.12
CA ARG A 40 6.33 -37.83 11.20
C ARG A 40 7.62 -37.02 11.33
N HIS A 41 8.13 -36.45 10.25
CA HIS A 41 9.31 -35.59 10.24
C HIS A 41 9.02 -34.13 10.65
N ILE A 42 7.75 -33.71 10.63
CA ILE A 42 7.33 -32.35 11.01
C ILE A 42 6.84 -32.35 12.45
N THR A 43 7.78 -32.35 13.41
CA THR A 43 7.48 -32.46 14.85
C THR A 43 6.56 -31.36 15.39
N SER A 44 6.53 -30.19 14.76
CA SER A 44 5.66 -29.07 15.13
C SER A 44 4.17 -29.32 14.89
N LEU A 45 3.80 -30.31 14.06
CA LEU A 45 2.42 -30.63 13.66
C LEU A 45 1.87 -31.92 14.28
N ASN A 46 2.64 -32.60 15.14
CA ASN A 46 2.26 -33.90 15.71
C ASN A 46 1.05 -33.85 16.65
N ASP A 47 0.85 -32.73 17.35
CA ASP A 47 -0.25 -32.55 18.32
C ASP A 47 -1.53 -31.97 17.69
N VAL A 48 -1.56 -31.80 16.37
CA VAL A 48 -2.67 -31.18 15.64
C VAL A 48 -3.68 -32.26 15.27
N GLY A 49 -4.59 -32.56 16.19
CA GLY A 49 -5.66 -33.57 16.02
C GLY A 49 -7.00 -33.19 16.65
N GLY A 50 -7.15 -31.96 17.12
CA GLY A 50 -8.39 -31.43 17.69
C GLY A 50 -9.27 -30.74 16.64
N GLU A 51 -10.57 -30.63 16.94
CA GLU A 51 -11.53 -29.88 16.13
C GLU A 51 -11.06 -28.42 15.98
N CYS A 52 -10.96 -27.94 14.73
CA CYS A 52 -10.47 -26.59 14.44
C CYS A 52 -11.53 -25.57 14.86
N VAL A 53 -11.32 -24.96 16.02
CA VAL A 53 -12.16 -23.87 16.50
C VAL A 53 -11.57 -22.55 16.03
N HIS A 54 -12.23 -21.93 15.04
CA HIS A 54 -11.87 -20.61 14.57
C HIS A 54 -11.86 -19.63 15.76
N PRO A 55 -10.92 -18.67 15.86
CA PRO A 55 -10.83 -17.77 17.01
C PRO A 55 -12.12 -16.98 17.39
N HIS A 56 -13.20 -17.02 16.57
CA HIS A 56 -14.44 -16.22 16.71
C HIS A 56 -15.59 -16.90 17.38
N THR A 57 -15.50 -18.20 17.67
CA THR A 57 -16.52 -18.87 18.48
C THR A 57 -16.29 -18.48 19.95
N VAL A 58 -16.83 -17.33 20.34
CA VAL A 58 -16.83 -16.86 21.71
C VAL A 58 -18.10 -17.37 22.40
N SER A 59 -17.91 -18.03 23.55
CA SER A 59 -18.94 -18.13 24.59
C SER A 59 -18.77 -16.90 25.48
N GLU A 60 -19.85 -16.12 25.58
CA GLU A 60 -19.95 -14.87 26.33
C GLU A 60 -19.79 -15.11 27.84
N SER A 61 -18.62 -14.82 28.42
CA SER A 61 -18.50 -14.37 29.81
C SER A 61 -17.08 -13.89 30.11
N ASP A 62 -16.88 -12.56 30.15
CA ASP A 62 -16.03 -11.79 31.08
C ASP A 62 -15.54 -10.47 30.48
N ASN A 63 -16.00 -9.33 31.02
CA ASN A 63 -15.63 -7.99 30.55
C ASN A 63 -14.11 -7.71 30.60
N ASN A 64 -13.40 -8.26 31.59
CA ASN A 64 -11.93 -8.13 31.68
C ASN A 64 -11.20 -8.88 30.55
N LEU A 65 -11.77 -9.99 30.05
CA LEU A 65 -11.24 -10.74 28.93
C LEU A 65 -11.40 -9.95 27.62
N HIS A 66 -12.48 -9.20 27.47
CA HIS A 66 -12.75 -8.37 26.29
C HIS A 66 -11.76 -7.21 26.16
N THR A 67 -11.45 -6.49 27.24
CA THR A 67 -10.44 -5.40 27.22
C THR A 67 -9.04 -5.92 26.91
N MET A 68 -8.65 -7.07 27.48
CA MET A 68 -7.35 -7.69 27.21
C MET A 68 -7.25 -8.22 25.78
N ASN A 69 -8.36 -8.73 25.22
CA ASN A 69 -8.44 -9.13 23.82
C ASN A 69 -8.31 -7.92 22.90
N LEU A 70 -9.03 -6.83 23.16
CA LEU A 70 -9.02 -5.64 22.31
C LEU A 70 -7.63 -5.01 22.22
N LYS A 71 -6.93 -4.88 23.37
CA LYS A 71 -5.53 -4.43 23.39
C LYS A 71 -4.62 -5.34 22.57
N ASP A 72 -4.71 -6.66 22.77
CA ASP A 72 -3.89 -7.62 22.04
C ASP A 72 -4.15 -7.56 20.53
N ILE A 73 -5.40 -7.32 20.10
CA ILE A 73 -5.74 -7.18 18.68
C ILE A 73 -5.24 -5.87 18.09
N ARG A 74 -5.39 -4.74 18.79
CA ARG A 74 -4.84 -3.44 18.35
C ARG A 74 -3.31 -3.52 18.14
N ILE A 75 -2.58 -4.16 19.07
CA ILE A 75 -1.13 -4.36 18.93
C ILE A 75 -0.82 -5.18 17.68
N ARG A 76 -1.55 -6.28 17.43
CA ARG A 76 -1.35 -7.10 16.23
C ARG A 76 -1.65 -6.33 14.95
N PHE A 77 -2.71 -5.53 14.96
CA PHE A 77 -3.06 -4.67 13.84
C PHE A 77 -1.92 -3.68 13.54
N LEU A 78 -1.42 -2.97 14.56
CA LEU A 78 -0.30 -2.03 14.42
C LEU A 78 0.99 -2.71 13.97
N ASN A 79 1.29 -3.92 14.45
CA ASN A 79 2.40 -4.72 13.95
C ASN A 79 2.22 -5.09 12.46
N GLY A 80 0.99 -5.38 12.04
CA GLY A 80 0.65 -5.59 10.62
C GLY A 80 0.83 -4.32 9.79
N VAL A 81 0.48 -3.15 10.34
CA VAL A 81 0.73 -1.85 9.72
C VAL A 81 2.23 -1.61 9.54
N GLN A 82 3.06 -1.87 10.56
CA GLN A 82 4.53 -1.79 10.44
C GLN A 82 5.06 -2.75 9.36
N ALA A 83 4.62 -4.00 9.35
CA ALA A 83 5.01 -4.97 8.32
C ALA A 83 4.65 -4.47 6.91
N ALA A 84 3.49 -3.84 6.73
CA ALA A 84 3.10 -3.23 5.46
C ALA A 84 3.97 -2.02 5.10
N TYR A 85 4.41 -1.21 6.06
CA TYR A 85 5.38 -0.14 5.82
C TYR A 85 6.75 -0.67 5.37
N TRP A 86 7.23 -1.75 5.98
CA TRP A 86 8.46 -2.43 5.53
C TRP A 86 8.32 -2.92 4.08
N GLY A 87 7.23 -3.62 3.75
CA GLY A 87 6.99 -4.03 2.37
C GLY A 87 6.93 -2.87 1.39
N MET A 88 6.35 -1.73 1.78
CA MET A 88 6.34 -0.53 0.94
C MET A 88 7.72 0.13 0.77
N LEU A 89 8.61 0.00 1.75
CA LEU A 89 10.00 0.46 1.66
C LEU A 89 10.81 -0.46 0.74
N ASP A 90 10.65 -1.78 0.87
CA ASP A 90 11.33 -2.77 0.02
C ASP A 90 10.87 -2.65 -1.45
N GLU A 91 9.58 -2.41 -1.67
CA GLU A 91 9.01 -2.05 -2.98
C GLU A 91 9.40 -0.62 -3.44
N GLY A 92 10.07 0.16 -2.58
CA GLY A 92 10.41 1.58 -2.69
C GLY A 92 9.28 2.51 -3.16
N ARG A 93 8.07 2.22 -2.70
CA ARG A 93 6.92 3.14 -2.80
C ARG A 93 7.04 4.33 -1.86
N ILE A 94 7.82 4.18 -0.79
CA ILE A 94 8.13 5.19 0.21
C ILE A 94 9.64 5.29 0.40
N THR A 95 10.11 6.46 0.81
CA THR A 95 11.52 6.67 1.15
C THR A 95 11.84 6.15 2.54
N GLN A 96 13.12 5.94 2.85
CA GLN A 96 13.56 5.57 4.21
C GLN A 96 13.11 6.61 5.26
N THR A 97 13.17 7.90 4.93
CA THR A 97 12.70 8.98 5.81
C THR A 97 11.19 8.86 6.08
N THR A 98 10.40 8.62 5.04
CA THR A 98 8.95 8.41 5.16
C THR A 98 8.65 7.17 5.99
N ALA A 99 9.35 6.05 5.75
CA ALA A 99 9.19 4.83 6.51
C ALA A 99 9.53 5.06 7.99
N SER A 100 10.65 5.71 8.31
CA SER A 100 11.03 6.02 9.70
C SER A 100 9.97 6.84 10.43
N LEU A 101 9.38 7.85 9.77
CA LEU A 101 8.30 8.65 10.35
C LEU A 101 7.04 7.82 10.61
N LEU A 102 6.66 6.96 9.65
CA LEU A 102 5.49 6.10 9.77
C LEU A 102 5.68 5.05 10.88
N MET A 103 6.86 4.42 10.97
CA MET A 103 7.20 3.45 12.01
C MET A 103 7.15 4.09 13.40
N GLN A 104 7.78 5.25 13.56
CA GLN A 104 7.78 5.97 14.84
C GLN A 104 6.35 6.31 15.29
N SER A 105 5.48 6.74 14.36
CA SER A 105 4.09 7.05 14.69
C SER A 105 3.31 5.82 15.17
N VAL A 106 3.64 4.64 14.64
CA VAL A 106 3.05 3.38 15.12
C VAL A 106 3.61 2.98 16.48
N ASP A 107 4.92 3.13 16.72
CA ASP A 107 5.52 2.84 18.04
C ASP A 107 4.88 3.70 19.14
N GLU A 108 4.69 4.99 18.87
CA GLU A 108 3.99 5.92 19.77
C GLU A 108 2.53 5.47 20.00
N ALA A 109 1.84 4.98 18.98
CA ALA A 109 0.48 4.45 19.13
C ALA A 109 0.46 3.14 19.93
N ILE A 110 1.42 2.23 19.75
CA ILE A 110 1.56 0.97 20.48
C ILE A 110 1.66 1.23 21.99
N ASP A 111 2.43 2.24 22.40
CA ASP A 111 2.57 2.65 23.80
C ASP A 111 1.23 3.13 24.38
N MET A 112 0.38 3.74 23.55
CA MET A 112 -0.90 4.33 23.95
C MET A 112 -2.10 3.38 23.86
N VAL A 113 -1.98 2.19 23.25
CA VAL A 113 -3.09 1.22 23.04
C VAL A 113 -3.85 0.86 24.32
N SER A 114 -3.19 0.97 25.48
CA SER A 114 -3.80 0.68 26.79
C SER A 114 -4.84 1.72 27.23
N HIS A 115 -4.77 2.94 26.70
CA HIS A 115 -5.54 4.09 27.16
C HIS A 115 -6.38 4.73 26.04
N GLU A 116 -5.96 4.58 24.78
CA GLU A 116 -6.60 5.20 23.62
C GLU A 116 -6.92 4.14 22.54
N PRO A 117 -7.88 4.41 21.64
CA PRO A 117 -8.03 3.70 20.37
C PRO A 117 -6.76 3.80 19.51
N LEU A 118 -6.79 3.21 18.31
CA LEU A 118 -5.75 3.48 17.31
C LEU A 118 -5.55 5.00 17.15
N SER A 119 -4.29 5.43 17.22
CA SER A 119 -3.88 6.83 17.28
C SER A 119 -2.63 7.12 16.45
N ASP A 120 -2.22 6.20 15.57
CA ASP A 120 -0.98 6.34 14.80
C ASP A 120 -1.07 7.43 13.72
N TRP A 121 -2.27 7.96 13.44
CA TRP A 121 -2.39 9.16 12.62
C TRP A 121 -1.93 10.44 13.35
N LYS A 122 -2.01 10.49 14.68
CA LYS A 122 -1.75 11.69 15.51
C LYS A 122 -0.35 12.25 15.30
N GLY A 123 0.68 11.39 15.27
CA GLY A 123 2.08 11.77 15.03
C GLY A 123 2.34 12.27 13.60
N LEU A 124 1.50 11.88 12.64
CA LEU A 124 1.65 12.21 11.22
C LEU A 124 1.03 13.56 10.84
N LYS A 125 0.06 14.06 11.61
CA LYS A 125 -0.69 15.29 11.27
C LYS A 125 0.20 16.50 11.00
N ALA A 126 1.27 16.65 11.78
CA ALA A 126 2.21 17.76 11.63
C ALA A 126 2.93 17.75 10.25
N ASN A 127 3.13 16.57 9.69
CA ASN A 127 3.81 16.35 8.41
C ASN A 127 2.86 16.45 7.20
N VAL A 128 1.55 16.37 7.44
CA VAL A 128 0.50 16.36 6.39
C VAL A 128 -0.21 17.71 6.29
N HIS A 129 0.01 18.63 7.22
CA HIS A 129 -0.69 19.91 7.21
C HIS A 129 -0.29 20.80 6.02
N PHE A 130 -1.28 21.10 5.18
CA PHE A 130 -1.15 22.00 4.04
C PHE A 130 -2.02 23.25 4.24
N PRO A 131 -1.41 24.42 4.53
CA PRO A 131 -2.17 25.64 4.81
C PRO A 131 -3.07 26.09 3.65
N ASN A 132 -4.29 26.53 3.97
CA ASN A 132 -5.28 26.97 2.98
C ASN A 132 -4.81 28.13 2.09
N TYR A 133 -3.82 28.94 2.52
CA TYR A 133 -3.35 30.06 1.72
C TYR A 133 -2.66 29.65 0.40
N TYR A 134 -2.15 28.42 0.32
CA TYR A 134 -1.56 27.88 -0.91
C TYR A 134 -2.59 27.63 -2.01
N LYS A 135 -3.89 27.47 -1.68
CA LYS A 135 -4.97 27.40 -2.67
C LYS A 135 -5.05 28.70 -3.50
N TYR A 136 -4.71 29.84 -2.89
CA TYR A 136 -4.68 31.14 -3.58
C TYR A 136 -3.41 31.34 -4.43
N LEU A 137 -2.32 30.62 -4.15
CA LEU A 137 -1.11 30.68 -4.96
C LEU A 137 -1.27 30.02 -6.32
N GLN A 138 -2.25 29.11 -6.47
CA GLN A 138 -2.60 28.54 -7.77
C GLN A 138 -3.43 29.50 -8.65
N THR A 139 -4.19 30.40 -8.03
CA THR A 139 -5.01 31.42 -8.72
C THR A 139 -4.26 32.72 -9.01
N SER A 140 -3.10 32.97 -8.40
CA SER A 140 -2.34 34.21 -8.58
C SER A 140 -1.25 34.12 -9.67
N ILE A 141 -1.01 35.25 -10.32
CA ILE A 141 -0.04 35.47 -11.41
C ILE A 141 1.39 35.61 -10.82
N CYS A 142 1.80 34.70 -9.94
CA CYS A 142 3.14 34.74 -9.33
C CYS A 142 4.15 33.90 -10.16
N PRO A 143 5.46 34.22 -10.17
CA PRO A 143 6.45 33.48 -10.95
C PRO A 143 6.48 31.99 -10.59
N GLN A 144 6.00 31.18 -11.52
CA GLN A 144 5.70 29.75 -11.43
C GLN A 144 6.88 28.81 -11.10
N LYS A 145 8.10 29.30 -10.83
CA LYS A 145 9.32 28.48 -10.73
C LYS A 145 9.86 28.24 -9.30
N LEU A 146 9.74 29.20 -8.39
CA LEU A 146 10.30 29.07 -7.02
C LEU A 146 9.24 28.66 -5.99
N VAL A 147 8.06 29.27 -6.06
CA VAL A 147 6.93 28.93 -5.18
C VAL A 147 6.44 27.50 -5.44
N THR A 148 6.55 27.01 -6.68
CA THR A 148 6.17 25.63 -7.05
C THR A 148 7.13 24.58 -6.55
N TYR A 149 8.45 24.78 -6.57
CA TYR A 149 9.38 23.70 -6.22
C TYR A 149 9.24 23.25 -4.75
N PHE A 150 9.33 24.19 -3.80
CA PHE A 150 9.25 23.88 -2.37
C PHE A 150 7.84 23.44 -1.94
N THR A 151 6.80 23.99 -2.54
CA THR A 151 5.41 23.59 -2.24
C THR A 151 5.08 22.22 -2.83
N VAL A 152 5.59 21.91 -4.02
CA VAL A 152 5.39 20.61 -4.66
C VAL A 152 6.14 19.52 -3.91
N GLU A 153 7.37 19.75 -3.46
CA GLU A 153 8.14 18.75 -2.70
C GLU A 153 7.49 18.43 -1.34
N ARG A 154 7.06 19.46 -0.60
CA ARG A 154 6.37 19.27 0.68
C ARG A 154 5.01 18.59 0.51
N LEU A 155 4.28 18.95 -0.54
CA LEU A 155 3.00 18.34 -0.90
C LEU A 155 3.16 16.90 -1.39
N GLU A 156 4.21 16.62 -2.14
CA GLU A 156 4.61 15.27 -2.57
C GLU A 156 4.90 14.38 -1.36
N SER A 157 5.70 14.86 -0.39
CA SER A 157 5.97 14.15 0.87
C SER A 157 4.69 13.83 1.64
N ALA A 158 3.81 14.82 1.84
CA ALA A 158 2.52 14.61 2.49
C ALA A 158 1.64 13.60 1.73
N CYS A 159 1.65 13.61 0.40
CA CYS A 159 0.95 12.61 -0.41
C CYS A 159 1.51 11.20 -0.21
N TYR A 160 2.84 11.04 -0.14
CA TYR A 160 3.46 9.75 0.16
C TYR A 160 3.03 9.23 1.53
N ILE A 161 3.08 10.08 2.58
CA ILE A 161 2.67 9.72 3.94
C ILE A 161 1.21 9.25 3.94
N CYS A 162 0.28 10.05 3.41
CA CYS A 162 -1.14 9.70 3.38
C CYS A 162 -1.42 8.42 2.58
N ALA A 163 -0.81 8.28 1.40
CA ALA A 163 -1.03 7.11 0.55
C ALA A 163 -0.48 5.84 1.19
N ALA A 164 0.69 5.92 1.83
CA ALA A 164 1.31 4.81 2.55
C ALA A 164 0.47 4.43 3.77
N PHE A 165 0.07 5.40 4.59
CA PHE A 165 -0.81 5.19 5.75
C PHE A 165 -2.10 4.45 5.35
N LEU A 166 -2.83 4.97 4.37
CA LEU A 166 -4.06 4.35 3.89
C LEU A 166 -3.85 2.94 3.33
N ARG A 167 -2.74 2.70 2.64
CA ARG A 167 -2.39 1.39 2.09
C ARG A 167 -2.03 0.39 3.18
N ALA A 168 -1.22 0.80 4.16
CA ALA A 168 -0.81 -0.05 5.27
C ALA A 168 -2.02 -0.49 6.10
N HIS A 169 -2.90 0.45 6.47
CA HIS A 169 -4.12 0.14 7.18
C HIS A 169 -5.05 -0.76 6.37
N ARG A 170 -5.17 -0.56 5.05
CA ARG A 170 -5.96 -1.47 4.19
C ARG A 170 -5.40 -2.90 4.21
N ILE A 171 -4.08 -3.05 4.10
CA ILE A 171 -3.42 -4.36 4.14
C ILE A 171 -3.62 -5.01 5.52
N ALA A 172 -3.36 -4.27 6.60
CA ALA A 172 -3.52 -4.75 7.97
C ALA A 172 -4.98 -5.11 8.29
N ARG A 173 -5.97 -4.36 7.79
CA ARG A 173 -7.39 -4.70 7.94
C ARG A 173 -7.73 -6.01 7.23
N GLN A 174 -7.23 -6.20 6.01
CA GLN A 174 -7.43 -7.45 5.27
C GLN A 174 -6.80 -8.63 6.01
N GLN A 175 -5.54 -8.50 6.44
CA GLN A 175 -4.84 -9.54 7.20
C GLN A 175 -5.53 -9.85 8.54
N LEU A 176 -6.04 -8.83 9.21
CA LEU A 176 -6.78 -8.99 10.45
C LEU A 176 -8.11 -9.69 10.22
N HIS A 177 -8.82 -9.37 9.14
CA HIS A 177 -10.07 -10.04 8.74
C HIS A 177 -9.83 -11.48 8.30
N ASP A 178 -8.78 -11.75 7.52
CA ASP A 178 -8.44 -13.12 7.10
C ASP A 178 -8.06 -13.98 8.31
N PHE A 179 -7.38 -13.42 9.30
CA PHE A 179 -6.95 -14.14 10.50
C PHE A 179 -8.05 -14.21 11.58
N ILE A 180 -8.82 -13.13 11.77
CA ILE A 180 -9.78 -12.93 12.86
C ILE A 180 -11.23 -12.66 12.37
N GLY A 181 -11.55 -13.00 11.13
CA GLY A 181 -12.91 -13.09 10.58
C GLY A 181 -13.88 -11.99 11.04
N ASP A 182 -15.16 -12.35 11.15
CA ASP A 182 -16.23 -11.44 11.58
C ASP A 182 -16.40 -11.46 13.11
N SER A 183 -15.35 -11.11 13.86
CA SER A 183 -15.46 -10.91 15.30
C SER A 183 -15.82 -9.47 15.66
N GLU A 184 -16.52 -9.28 16.78
CA GLU A 184 -16.82 -7.94 17.33
C GLU A 184 -15.53 -7.13 17.57
N VAL A 185 -14.49 -7.78 18.12
CA VAL A 185 -13.19 -7.14 18.39
C VAL A 185 -12.50 -6.72 17.10
N ALA A 186 -12.51 -7.56 16.05
CA ALA A 186 -11.97 -7.17 14.75
C ALA A 186 -12.75 -6.00 14.15
N SER A 187 -14.08 -6.01 14.27
CA SER A 187 -14.94 -4.94 13.77
C SER A 187 -14.64 -3.60 14.44
N ILE A 188 -14.42 -3.58 15.77
CA ILE A 188 -14.02 -2.38 16.51
C ILE A 188 -12.70 -1.83 15.98
N VAL A 189 -11.67 -2.67 15.86
CA VAL A 189 -10.33 -2.25 15.41
C VAL A 189 -10.34 -1.80 13.94
N ILE A 190 -11.14 -2.45 13.09
CA ILE A 190 -11.37 -2.04 11.69
C ILE A 190 -12.00 -0.66 11.64
N ASN A 191 -13.06 -0.41 12.42
CA ASN A 191 -13.73 0.88 12.47
C ASN A 191 -12.81 2.00 12.99
N GLU A 192 -12.00 1.72 14.02
CA GLU A 192 -10.96 2.64 14.50
C GLU A 192 -9.98 3.00 13.37
N SER A 193 -9.50 1.99 12.65
CA SER A 193 -8.60 2.19 11.52
C SER A 193 -9.23 2.98 10.37
N GLU A 194 -10.52 2.81 10.11
CA GLU A 194 -11.22 3.57 9.07
C GLU A 194 -11.39 5.04 9.48
N ALA A 195 -11.72 5.28 10.74
CA ALA A 195 -11.86 6.62 11.31
C ALA A 195 -10.54 7.40 11.25
N GLU A 196 -9.41 6.78 11.59
CA GLU A 196 -8.10 7.42 11.47
C GLU A 196 -7.71 7.75 10.03
N GLY A 197 -8.11 6.90 9.07
CA GLY A 197 -7.86 7.11 7.66
C GLY A 197 -8.65 8.25 7.02
N GLU A 198 -9.69 8.77 7.67
CA GLU A 198 -10.59 9.74 7.04
C GLU A 198 -9.90 11.08 6.74
N GLU A 199 -9.08 11.59 7.66
CA GLU A 199 -8.35 12.84 7.45
C GLU A 199 -7.29 12.69 6.34
N ALA A 200 -6.57 11.56 6.31
CA ALA A 200 -5.61 11.24 5.24
C ALA A 200 -6.29 11.15 3.87
N ARG A 201 -7.48 10.54 3.81
CA ARG A 201 -8.28 10.42 2.58
C ARG A 201 -8.78 11.77 2.10
N LYS A 202 -9.34 12.58 3.01
CA LYS A 202 -9.79 13.94 2.72
C LYS A 202 -8.65 14.80 2.19
N PHE A 203 -7.46 14.69 2.79
CA PHE A 203 -6.27 15.38 2.29
C PHE A 203 -5.96 15.00 0.84
N LEU A 204 -5.90 13.70 0.50
CA LEU A 204 -5.59 13.27 -0.86
C LEU A 204 -6.66 13.70 -1.88
N GLU A 205 -7.93 13.72 -1.49
CA GLU A 205 -9.01 14.24 -2.36
C GLU A 205 -8.89 15.76 -2.56
N ASP A 206 -8.57 16.52 -1.51
CA ASP A 206 -8.29 17.95 -1.62
C ASP A 206 -7.11 18.22 -2.57
N VAL A 207 -6.04 17.42 -2.48
CA VAL A 207 -4.89 17.51 -3.41
C VAL A 207 -5.27 17.08 -4.81
N ARG A 208 -6.14 16.09 -4.99
CA ARG A 208 -6.62 15.65 -6.31
C ARG A 208 -7.37 16.77 -7.03
N VAL A 209 -8.19 17.54 -6.30
CA VAL A 209 -8.93 18.66 -6.86
C VAL A 209 -8.02 19.88 -7.09
N THR A 210 -7.17 20.18 -6.11
CA THR A 210 -6.36 21.41 -6.14
C THR A 210 -5.10 21.23 -7.00
N PHE A 211 -4.32 20.17 -6.78
CA PHE A 211 -3.03 19.93 -7.44
C PHE A 211 -2.94 18.53 -8.07
N PRO A 212 -3.80 18.16 -9.04
CA PRO A 212 -3.79 16.83 -9.67
C PRO A 212 -2.43 16.47 -10.29
N GLN A 213 -1.66 17.46 -10.72
CA GLN A 213 -0.31 17.29 -11.24
C GLN A 213 0.65 16.68 -10.22
N VAL A 214 0.50 16.99 -8.93
CA VAL A 214 1.37 16.45 -7.88
C VAL A 214 1.09 14.97 -7.68
N LEU A 215 -0.18 14.58 -7.60
CA LEU A 215 -0.55 13.16 -7.54
C LEU A 215 -0.07 12.38 -8.77
N ARG A 216 -0.12 13.00 -9.96
CA ARG A 216 0.40 12.36 -11.18
C ARG A 216 1.91 12.13 -11.08
N VAL A 217 2.67 13.13 -10.63
CA VAL A 217 4.13 13.00 -10.43
C VAL A 217 4.45 11.91 -9.40
N VAL A 218 3.81 11.96 -8.23
CA VAL A 218 3.94 10.93 -7.17
C VAL A 218 3.66 9.55 -7.74
N LYS A 219 2.53 9.38 -8.43
CA LYS A 219 2.13 8.08 -8.96
C LYS A 219 3.08 7.59 -10.06
N THR A 220 3.51 8.46 -10.96
CA THR A 220 4.49 8.11 -12.00
C THR A 220 5.79 7.66 -11.36
N ARG A 221 6.29 8.36 -10.33
CA ARG A 221 7.52 7.94 -9.61
C ARG A 221 7.37 6.56 -8.98
N GLN A 222 6.28 6.31 -8.26
CA GLN A 222 6.03 4.99 -7.66
C GLN A 222 5.96 3.88 -8.71
N VAL A 223 5.32 4.13 -9.85
CA VAL A 223 5.20 3.14 -10.93
C VAL A 223 6.55 2.92 -11.59
N THR A 224 7.31 3.97 -11.94
CA THR A 224 8.63 3.84 -12.54
C THR A 224 9.58 3.06 -11.62
N TYR A 225 9.59 3.38 -10.32
CA TYR A 225 10.40 2.65 -9.35
C TYR A 225 10.00 1.18 -9.28
N SER A 226 8.71 0.88 -9.15
CA SER A 226 8.18 -0.49 -9.11
C SER A 226 8.52 -1.29 -10.37
N VAL A 227 8.49 -0.67 -11.54
CA VAL A 227 8.89 -1.31 -12.81
C VAL A 227 10.38 -1.61 -12.82
N LEU A 228 11.23 -0.68 -12.38
CA LEU A 228 12.67 -0.88 -12.33
C LEU A 228 13.06 -2.01 -11.37
N ASN A 229 12.46 -2.07 -10.17
CA ASN A 229 12.69 -3.18 -9.25
C ASN A 229 12.26 -4.53 -9.85
N HIS A 230 11.09 -4.58 -10.49
CA HIS A 230 10.65 -5.80 -11.17
C HIS A 230 11.62 -6.23 -12.29
N LEU A 231 12.22 -5.28 -13.01
CA LEU A 231 13.24 -5.59 -14.01
C LEU A 231 14.54 -6.11 -13.38
N ILE A 232 14.94 -5.58 -12.22
CA ILE A 232 16.09 -6.08 -11.44
C ILE A 232 15.84 -7.54 -11.03
N ASP A 233 14.68 -7.82 -10.42
CA ASP A 233 14.32 -9.18 -9.98
C ASP A 233 14.24 -10.15 -11.16
N TYR A 234 13.70 -9.70 -12.29
CA TYR A 234 13.63 -10.50 -13.51
C TYR A 234 15.01 -10.85 -14.04
N VAL A 235 15.94 -9.89 -14.13
CA VAL A 235 17.32 -10.13 -14.58
C VAL A 235 18.05 -11.09 -13.63
N GLN A 236 17.88 -10.95 -12.32
CA GLN A 236 18.43 -11.89 -11.34
C GLN A 236 17.83 -13.29 -11.47
N ASN A 237 16.53 -13.40 -11.76
CA ASN A 237 15.90 -14.69 -11.97
C ASN A 237 16.39 -15.36 -13.27
N LEU A 238 16.64 -14.61 -14.33
CA LEU A 238 17.20 -15.14 -15.58
C LEU A 238 18.60 -15.77 -15.39
N GLU A 239 19.43 -15.19 -14.54
CA GLU A 239 20.70 -15.79 -14.13
C GLU A 239 20.47 -17.10 -13.35
N LYS A 240 19.58 -17.08 -12.35
CA LYS A 240 19.27 -18.27 -11.52
C LYS A 240 18.77 -19.45 -12.34
N VAL A 241 18.00 -19.21 -13.40
CA VAL A 241 17.53 -20.26 -14.31
C VAL A 241 18.53 -20.62 -15.42
N GLY A 242 19.72 -20.01 -15.42
CA GLY A 242 20.81 -20.30 -16.35
C GLY A 242 20.59 -19.76 -17.77
N LEU A 243 19.67 -18.81 -17.98
CA LEU A 243 19.40 -18.20 -19.27
C LEU A 243 20.34 -17.02 -19.59
N LEU A 244 20.96 -16.43 -18.56
CA LEU A 244 21.98 -15.39 -18.70
C LEU A 244 23.28 -15.82 -18.06
N GLU A 245 24.41 -15.49 -18.70
CA GLU A 245 25.71 -15.57 -18.06
C GLU A 245 25.88 -14.45 -17.00
N GLU A 246 26.70 -14.68 -15.98
CA GLU A 246 26.97 -13.71 -14.90
C GLU A 246 27.40 -12.33 -15.45
N LYS A 247 28.18 -12.30 -16.54
CA LYS A 247 28.62 -11.05 -17.18
C LYS A 247 27.46 -10.28 -17.82
N GLU A 248 26.52 -10.98 -18.45
CA GLU A 248 25.34 -10.38 -19.09
C GLU A 248 24.36 -9.87 -18.02
N MET A 249 24.18 -10.65 -16.95
CA MET A 249 23.41 -10.25 -15.77
C MET A 249 23.98 -8.97 -15.16
N ILE A 250 25.29 -8.91 -14.87
CA ILE A 250 25.92 -7.73 -14.27
C ILE A 250 25.72 -6.50 -15.15
N HIS A 251 25.86 -6.64 -16.47
CA HIS A 251 25.68 -5.52 -17.38
C HIS A 251 24.24 -4.98 -17.35
N LEU A 252 23.24 -5.86 -17.51
CA LEU A 252 21.82 -5.47 -17.49
C LEU A 252 21.41 -4.93 -16.12
N HIS A 253 21.86 -5.57 -15.04
CA HIS A 253 21.61 -5.11 -13.68
C HIS A 253 22.17 -3.70 -13.46
N ASN A 254 23.39 -3.42 -13.91
CA ASN A 254 24.00 -2.09 -13.80
C ASN A 254 23.24 -1.02 -14.60
N ASP A 255 22.73 -1.36 -15.78
CA ASP A 255 21.95 -0.43 -16.60
C ASP A 255 20.63 -0.05 -15.90
N VAL A 256 19.88 -1.04 -15.41
CA VAL A 256 18.62 -0.81 -14.69
C VAL A 256 18.88 -0.08 -13.37
N GLN A 257 19.92 -0.45 -12.62
CA GLN A 257 20.31 0.21 -11.38
C GLN A 257 20.75 1.66 -11.62
N THR A 258 21.41 1.94 -12.74
CA THR A 258 21.77 3.30 -13.14
C THR A 258 20.52 4.14 -13.38
N ASP A 259 19.51 3.60 -14.03
CA ASP A 259 18.23 4.29 -14.24
C ASP A 259 17.46 4.51 -12.93
N LEU A 260 17.53 3.56 -11.99
CA LEU A 260 17.00 3.73 -10.64
C LEU A 260 17.71 4.88 -9.89
N ILE A 261 19.04 4.93 -9.94
CA ILE A 261 19.83 6.02 -9.35
C ILE A 261 19.46 7.36 -9.98
N LYS A 262 19.27 7.42 -11.31
CA LYS A 262 18.83 8.63 -12.00
C LYS A 262 17.44 9.07 -11.54
N LEU A 263 16.49 8.15 -11.37
CA LEU A 263 15.13 8.45 -10.90
C LEU A 263 15.14 9.03 -9.48
N VAL A 264 15.95 8.46 -8.58
CA VAL A 264 16.10 8.94 -7.20
C VAL A 264 16.74 10.33 -7.17
N ARG A 265 17.77 10.56 -8.00
CA ARG A 265 18.49 11.84 -8.05
C ARG A 265 17.72 12.95 -8.77
N ASN A 266 17.06 12.63 -9.87
CA ASN A 266 16.38 13.58 -10.75
C ASN A 266 14.99 13.07 -11.11
N PRO A 267 13.98 13.36 -10.28
CA PRO A 267 12.64 12.87 -10.55
C PRO A 267 12.04 13.50 -11.81
N PRO A 268 11.23 12.73 -12.57
CA PRO A 268 10.62 13.20 -13.78
C PRO A 268 9.71 14.39 -13.47
N SER A 269 10.08 15.56 -13.98
CA SER A 269 9.19 16.71 -14.04
C SER A 269 8.19 16.47 -15.18
N ILE A 270 7.02 15.93 -14.84
CA ILE A 270 5.94 15.85 -15.83
C ILE A 270 5.57 17.28 -16.20
N LYS A 271 5.82 17.67 -17.46
CA LYS A 271 5.33 18.93 -18.01
C LYS A 271 3.82 18.97 -17.77
N ILE A 272 3.39 19.95 -16.97
CA ILE A 272 1.99 20.17 -16.61
C ILE A 272 1.21 20.29 -17.91
N THR A 273 0.50 19.23 -18.26
CA THR A 273 -0.34 19.21 -19.46
C THR A 273 -1.56 20.05 -19.13
N LYS A 274 -1.80 21.14 -19.86
CA LYS A 274 -2.97 22.00 -19.64
C LYS A 274 -4.23 21.16 -19.77
N MET A 275 -5.30 21.49 -19.04
CA MET A 275 -6.58 20.75 -19.12
C MET A 275 -7.11 20.62 -20.56
N SER A 276 -6.74 21.53 -21.47
CA SER A 276 -7.03 21.46 -22.90
C SER A 276 -6.45 20.22 -23.60
N ASP A 277 -5.36 19.67 -23.08
CA ASP A 277 -4.60 18.57 -23.68
C ASP A 277 -5.05 17.21 -23.12
N LEU A 278 -5.74 17.18 -21.97
CA LEU A 278 -6.29 15.97 -21.34
C LEU A 278 -7.45 15.36 -22.16
N VAL A 279 -8.09 16.14 -23.04
CA VAL A 279 -9.10 15.62 -23.97
C VAL A 279 -8.47 14.76 -25.08
N ARG A 280 -7.15 14.92 -25.32
CA ARG A 280 -6.46 14.32 -26.46
C ARG A 280 -5.70 13.02 -26.13
N VAL A 281 -5.49 12.72 -24.85
CA VAL A 281 -4.78 11.52 -24.39
C VAL A 281 -5.78 10.51 -23.83
N ARG A 282 -6.57 9.89 -24.71
CA ARG A 282 -7.26 8.62 -24.42
C ARG A 282 -6.65 7.54 -25.31
N PRO A 283 -6.09 6.46 -24.74
CA PRO A 283 -5.58 5.35 -25.52
C PRO A 283 -6.72 4.36 -25.76
N PHE A 284 -7.59 4.62 -26.73
CA PHE A 284 -8.35 3.58 -27.44
C PHE A 284 -8.70 4.08 -28.84
N SER A 285 -7.82 3.73 -29.79
CA SER A 285 -8.13 3.76 -31.22
C SER A 285 -9.19 2.70 -31.49
N GLY A 286 -10.38 3.10 -31.92
CA GLY A 286 -11.40 2.12 -32.31
C GLY A 286 -12.84 2.58 -32.47
N ALA A 287 -13.17 3.87 -32.53
CA ALA A 287 -14.44 4.33 -33.11
C ALA A 287 -14.37 5.82 -33.44
N VAL A 288 -14.59 6.14 -34.71
CA VAL A 288 -14.77 7.50 -35.21
C VAL A 288 -15.99 8.12 -34.51
N LEU A 289 -15.79 9.15 -33.69
CA LEU A 289 -16.90 9.98 -33.23
C LEU A 289 -17.31 10.92 -34.38
N PRO A 290 -18.55 10.90 -34.88
CA PRO A 290 -18.97 11.73 -36.00
C PRO A 290 -18.87 13.23 -35.69
N SER A 291 -18.46 14.04 -36.68
CA SER A 291 -18.26 15.50 -36.55
C SER A 291 -19.49 16.29 -36.10
N ALA A 292 -20.67 15.65 -36.09
CA ALA A 292 -21.93 16.23 -35.63
C ALA A 292 -21.99 16.47 -34.10
N ILE A 293 -21.15 15.82 -33.29
CA ILE A 293 -21.17 15.96 -31.82
C ILE A 293 -20.11 16.95 -31.30
N CYS A 294 -19.09 17.28 -32.10
CA CYS A 294 -18.00 18.19 -31.68
C CYS A 294 -18.33 19.68 -31.83
N GLN A 295 -19.30 20.05 -32.66
CA GLN A 295 -19.69 21.46 -32.89
C GLN A 295 -20.42 22.12 -31.70
N PRO A 296 -21.34 21.45 -30.97
CA PRO A 296 -22.05 22.08 -29.86
C PRO A 296 -21.16 22.43 -28.65
N LEU A 297 -20.12 21.62 -28.37
CA LEU A 297 -19.25 21.81 -27.20
C LEU A 297 -18.24 22.95 -27.36
N LEU A 298 -17.81 23.25 -28.60
CA LEU A 298 -16.97 24.42 -28.88
C LEU A 298 -17.76 25.73 -28.88
N ALA A 299 -19.04 25.69 -29.24
CA ALA A 299 -19.91 26.87 -29.26
C ALA A 299 -20.20 27.43 -27.85
N CYS A 300 -20.32 26.58 -26.82
CA CYS A 300 -20.56 27.03 -25.44
C CYS A 300 -19.39 27.83 -24.82
N THR A 301 -18.17 27.72 -25.36
CA THR A 301 -17.02 28.49 -24.86
C THR A 301 -16.89 29.89 -25.48
N LYS A 302 -17.68 30.22 -26.51
CA LYS A 302 -17.67 31.54 -27.16
C LYS A 302 -18.76 32.50 -26.65
N ILE A 303 -19.79 32.02 -25.96
CA ILE A 303 -20.92 32.86 -25.52
C ILE A 303 -20.66 33.54 -24.16
N ALA A 304 -19.70 33.07 -23.35
CA ALA A 304 -19.35 33.71 -22.07
C ALA A 304 -18.31 34.85 -22.17
N ARG A 305 -18.13 35.47 -23.36
CA ARG A 305 -17.22 36.61 -23.59
C ARG A 305 -17.85 37.78 -24.35
N LEU A 306 -19.17 37.87 -24.34
CA LEU A 306 -19.91 39.04 -24.79
C LEU A 306 -21.05 39.25 -23.81
N ASP A 307 -20.74 39.93 -22.71
CA ASP A 307 -21.64 40.78 -21.91
C ASP A 307 -20.69 41.45 -20.90
N GLU A 308 -20.04 42.52 -21.39
CA GLU A 308 -19.53 43.64 -20.56
C GLU A 308 -20.71 44.43 -19.99
#